data_AF-A0A0A6RU11-F1
#
_entry.id   AF-A0A0A6RU11-F1
#
_cell.length_a   1.000
_cell.length_b   1.000
_cell.length_c   1.000
_cell.angle_alpha   90.00
_cell.angle_beta   90.00
_cell.angle_gamma   90.00
#
_symmetry.space_group_name_H-M   'P 1'
#
loop_
_entity.id
_entity.type
_entity.pdbx_description
1 polymer ?
#
loop_
_entity_poly.entity_id
_entity_poly.type
_entity_poly.pdbx_seq_one_letter_code
_entity_poly.pdbx_strand_id
1 'polypeptide(L)'
;MKLIIKHAMLSMIIFFSAGTAADTLKYAGEIADDAGNPLNGEYLMTFSLYDDPQGYIIWEETQNVNVQDGDYEVVLGTNNPINFPEDKEYYLEVTLGGSPELAAQDIVTPTGKKPKKFNKPVIITKWLQVNEDVKLGSGGNLYAPGALGSFKIIRGNVNKDGSISAGEGFYATKIGAGAYIVTFINRFSSLPSVIITAGSLTNDEDNIANADFLTPASFQVDIWDGGVGSNTREDSWFSFIAIGPR
;
A
#
# COMPACT_ATOMS: atom_id res chain seq x y z
N MET A 1 -76.36 30.10 4.47
CA MET A 1 -75.18 30.01 5.36
C MET A 1 -74.00 30.63 4.63
N LYS A 2 -73.52 31.79 5.08
CA LYS A 2 -72.39 32.55 4.50
C LYS A 2 -71.08 31.86 4.90
N LEU A 3 -70.15 31.65 3.97
CA LEU A 3 -68.76 31.36 4.29
C LEU A 3 -67.87 32.42 3.65
N ILE A 4 -67.19 33.19 4.49
CA ILE A 4 -66.31 34.32 4.16
C ILE A 4 -64.88 33.76 4.17
N ILE A 5 -64.20 33.77 3.02
CA ILE A 5 -62.77 33.42 2.94
C ILE A 5 -61.94 34.68 3.23
N LYS A 6 -61.32 34.73 4.41
CA LYS A 6 -60.28 35.71 4.74
C LYS A 6 -58.96 35.23 4.12
N HIS A 7 -58.42 36.01 3.19
CA HIS A 7 -57.08 35.79 2.64
C HIS A 7 -56.04 36.25 3.67
N ALA A 8 -55.30 35.32 4.25
CA ALA A 8 -54.06 35.62 4.98
C ALA A 8 -52.90 35.57 3.97
N MET A 9 -52.22 36.71 3.81
CA MET A 9 -51.06 36.88 2.94
C MET A 9 -49.83 36.24 3.62
N LEU A 10 -49.21 35.24 2.99
CA LEU A 10 -47.96 34.63 3.48
C LEU A 10 -46.79 35.22 2.67
N SER A 11 -45.91 35.95 3.37
CA SER A 11 -44.69 36.54 2.81
C SER A 11 -43.61 35.46 2.64
N MET A 12 -43.10 35.32 1.43
CA MET A 12 -42.00 34.41 1.07
C MET A 12 -40.69 35.17 1.16
N ILE A 13 -39.86 34.85 2.15
CA ILE A 13 -38.49 35.35 2.26
C ILE A 13 -37.62 34.54 1.29
N ILE A 14 -37.16 35.18 0.22
CA ILE A 14 -36.20 34.59 -0.73
C ILE A 14 -34.80 34.81 -0.14
N PHE A 15 -34.16 33.73 0.32
CA PHE A 15 -32.71 33.75 0.55
C PHE A 15 -32.01 33.67 -0.81
N PHE A 16 -31.43 34.77 -1.28
CA PHE A 16 -30.45 34.72 -2.36
C PHE A 16 -29.17 34.10 -1.79
N SER A 17 -28.96 32.81 -2.07
CA SER A 17 -27.61 32.24 -2.02
C SER A 17 -26.83 32.83 -3.18
N ALA A 18 -25.89 33.74 -2.90
CA ALA A 18 -24.84 34.07 -3.86
C ALA A 18 -23.99 32.81 -4.05
N GLY A 19 -24.25 32.02 -5.09
CA GLY A 19 -23.36 30.94 -5.48
C GLY A 19 -22.01 31.55 -5.82
N THR A 20 -20.95 31.15 -5.11
CA THR A 20 -19.58 31.45 -5.53
C THR A 20 -19.40 30.86 -6.92
N ALA A 21 -18.84 31.65 -7.85
CA ALA A 21 -18.54 31.15 -9.19
C ALA A 21 -17.56 29.97 -9.05
N ALA A 22 -17.83 28.88 -9.75
CA ALA A 22 -16.91 27.76 -9.83
C ALA A 22 -15.55 28.24 -10.34
N ASP A 23 -14.49 27.94 -9.60
CA ASP A 23 -13.14 28.29 -10.01
C ASP A 23 -12.59 27.26 -11.00
N THR A 24 -11.79 27.74 -11.94
CA THR A 24 -10.97 26.88 -12.81
C THR A 24 -9.51 27.21 -12.58
N LEU A 25 -8.65 26.19 -12.65
CA LEU A 25 -7.22 26.30 -12.40
C LEU A 25 -6.46 25.82 -13.63
N LYS A 26 -5.66 26.70 -14.24
CA LYS A 26 -4.72 26.31 -15.29
C LYS A 26 -3.48 25.70 -14.65
N TYR A 27 -3.15 24.49 -15.06
CA TYR A 27 -2.00 23.75 -14.55
C TYR A 27 -1.17 23.22 -15.71
N ALA A 28 0.15 23.17 -15.54
CA ALA A 28 1.08 22.67 -16.53
C ALA A 28 2.19 21.87 -15.85
N GLY A 29 2.71 20.87 -16.54
CA GLY A 29 3.77 20.01 -15.99
C GLY A 29 4.55 19.31 -17.09
N GLU A 30 5.56 18.57 -16.67
CA GLU A 30 6.44 17.77 -17.52
C GLU A 30 6.42 16.30 -17.05
N ILE A 31 6.32 15.36 -17.99
CA ILE A 31 6.43 13.92 -17.75
C ILE A 31 7.53 13.30 -18.61
N ALA A 32 8.32 12.43 -18.00
CA ALA A 32 9.41 11.70 -18.66
C ALA A 32 9.43 10.25 -18.19
N ASP A 33 10.12 9.37 -18.93
CA ASP A 33 10.36 7.99 -18.52
C ASP A 33 11.51 7.86 -17.50
N ASP A 34 11.74 6.65 -16.98
CA ASP A 34 12.81 6.32 -16.03
C ASP A 34 14.22 6.64 -16.58
N ALA A 35 14.36 6.74 -17.90
CA ALA A 35 15.61 7.11 -18.57
C ALA A 35 15.72 8.62 -18.82
N GLY A 36 14.74 9.41 -18.38
CA GLY A 36 14.67 10.85 -18.56
C GLY A 36 14.22 11.28 -19.95
N ASN A 37 13.71 10.39 -20.79
CA ASN A 37 13.19 10.75 -22.10
C ASN A 37 11.78 11.36 -21.96
N PRO A 38 11.49 12.48 -22.64
CA PRO A 38 10.17 13.08 -22.63
C PRO A 38 9.12 12.11 -23.18
N LEU A 39 7.99 12.02 -22.48
CA LEU A 39 6.86 11.20 -22.92
C LEU A 39 5.97 11.95 -23.92
N ASN A 40 5.25 11.20 -24.75
CA ASN A 40 4.35 11.74 -25.77
C ASN A 40 3.09 10.88 -25.85
N GLY A 41 1.93 11.52 -26.00
CA GLY A 41 0.64 10.83 -26.16
C GLY A 41 -0.43 11.32 -25.19
N GLU A 42 -1.58 10.64 -25.22
CA GLU A 42 -2.68 10.92 -24.29
C GLU A 42 -2.57 10.04 -23.04
N TYR A 43 -2.63 10.66 -21.87
CA TYR A 43 -2.53 9.99 -20.59
C TYR A 43 -3.72 10.32 -19.70
N LEU A 44 -4.28 9.28 -19.05
CA LEU A 44 -5.27 9.48 -18.00
C LEU A 44 -4.56 9.97 -16.73
N MET A 45 -4.85 11.19 -16.30
CA MET A 45 -4.28 11.83 -15.12
C MET A 45 -5.37 12.14 -14.11
N THR A 46 -5.09 11.89 -12.82
CA THR A 46 -5.95 12.29 -11.70
C THR A 46 -5.25 13.39 -10.90
N PHE A 47 -5.98 14.45 -10.61
CA PHE A 47 -5.55 15.66 -9.92
C PHE A 47 -6.30 15.75 -8.60
N SER A 48 -5.59 15.75 -7.48
CA SER A 48 -6.18 15.74 -6.14
C SER A 48 -5.68 16.93 -5.33
N LEU A 49 -6.58 17.73 -4.76
CA LEU A 49 -6.26 18.87 -3.90
C LEU A 49 -6.38 18.50 -2.43
N TYR A 50 -5.47 19.05 -1.62
CA TYR A 50 -5.43 18.94 -0.17
C TYR A 50 -5.26 20.33 0.45
N ASP A 51 -5.81 20.54 1.65
CA ASP A 51 -5.60 21.76 2.43
C ASP A 51 -4.39 21.69 3.39
N ASP A 52 -3.79 20.50 3.53
CA ASP A 52 -2.58 20.19 4.29
C ASP A 52 -1.79 19.06 3.59
N PRO A 53 -0.43 19.00 3.64
CA PRO A 53 0.34 17.94 2.97
C PRO A 53 0.02 16.52 3.45
N GLN A 54 -0.52 16.37 4.66
CA GLN A 54 -0.94 15.09 5.24
C GLN A 54 -2.47 15.05 5.44
N GLY A 55 -3.18 16.00 4.84
CA GLY A 55 -4.62 16.15 4.94
C GLY A 55 -5.40 15.11 4.12
N TYR A 56 -6.72 15.18 4.21
CA TYR A 56 -7.60 14.42 3.35
C TYR A 56 -7.77 15.13 1.99
N ILE A 57 -8.06 14.36 0.95
CA ILE A 57 -8.44 14.92 -0.36
C ILE A 57 -9.71 15.76 -0.18
N ILE A 58 -9.64 17.03 -0.55
CA ILE A 58 -10.77 17.96 -0.50
C ILE A 58 -11.43 18.15 -1.86
N TRP A 59 -10.73 17.82 -2.94
CA TRP A 59 -11.24 17.87 -4.31
C TRP A 59 -10.41 16.95 -5.21
N GLU A 60 -11.05 16.36 -6.21
CA GLU A 60 -10.38 15.48 -7.18
C GLU A 60 -11.01 15.60 -8.56
N GLU A 61 -10.20 15.51 -9.60
CA GLU A 61 -10.64 15.43 -10.99
C GLU A 61 -9.74 14.49 -11.80
N THR A 62 -10.35 13.70 -12.68
CA THR A 62 -9.62 12.88 -13.64
C THR A 62 -9.87 13.37 -15.07
N GLN A 63 -8.79 13.53 -15.85
CA GLN A 63 -8.84 13.96 -17.24
C GLN A 63 -7.89 13.13 -18.12
N ASN A 64 -8.25 12.97 -19.40
CA ASN A 64 -7.30 12.56 -20.43
C ASN A 64 -6.53 13.81 -20.87
N VAL A 65 -5.21 13.80 -20.66
CA VAL A 65 -4.33 14.93 -20.91
C VAL A 65 -3.35 14.55 -22.01
N ASN A 66 -3.30 15.37 -23.06
CA ASN A 66 -2.37 15.19 -24.15
C ASN A 66 -1.00 15.81 -23.78
N VAL A 67 0.04 15.00 -23.87
CA VAL A 67 1.42 15.36 -23.57
C VAL A 67 2.22 15.37 -24.88
N GLN A 68 3.03 16.42 -25.07
CA GLN A 68 3.93 16.55 -26.21
C GLN A 68 5.30 16.98 -25.73
N ASP A 69 6.33 16.22 -26.12
CA ASP A 69 7.71 16.43 -25.69
C ASP A 69 7.86 16.51 -24.15
N GLY A 70 7.08 15.71 -23.44
CA GLY A 70 7.01 15.67 -21.99
C GLY A 70 6.13 16.77 -21.41
N ASP A 71 5.90 17.88 -22.09
CA ASP A 71 5.07 18.98 -21.61
C ASP A 71 3.57 18.68 -21.73
N TYR A 72 2.80 19.14 -20.74
CA TYR A 72 1.34 19.20 -20.80
C TYR A 72 0.77 20.46 -20.16
N GLU A 73 -0.40 20.87 -20.64
CA GLU A 73 -1.24 21.91 -20.03
C GLU A 73 -2.66 21.37 -19.87
N VAL A 74 -3.29 21.68 -18.73
CA VAL A 74 -4.65 21.23 -18.39
C VAL A 74 -5.40 22.34 -17.66
N VAL A 75 -6.72 22.39 -17.85
CA VAL A 75 -7.62 23.27 -17.09
C VAL A 75 -8.44 22.42 -16.16
N LEU A 76 -8.19 22.55 -14.86
CA LEU A 76 -8.88 21.87 -13.78
C LEU A 76 -10.13 22.68 -13.36
N GLY A 77 -11.11 22.01 -12.78
CA GLY A 77 -12.41 22.59 -12.44
C GLY A 77 -13.46 22.47 -13.54
N THR A 78 -13.12 21.87 -14.69
CA THR A 78 -14.04 21.75 -15.84
C THR A 78 -14.99 20.57 -15.71
N ASN A 79 -14.51 19.40 -15.26
CA ASN A 79 -15.35 18.22 -15.04
C ASN A 79 -15.91 18.19 -13.62
N ASN A 80 -15.12 18.67 -12.65
CA ASN A 80 -15.53 18.81 -11.26
C ASN A 80 -15.19 20.23 -10.77
N PRO A 81 -16.16 21.18 -10.72
CA PRO A 81 -15.94 22.54 -10.24
C PRO A 81 -15.12 22.63 -8.96
N ILE A 82 -14.08 23.47 -8.95
CA ILE A 82 -13.31 23.74 -7.73
C ILE A 82 -14.02 24.82 -6.93
N ASN A 83 -14.11 24.63 -5.62
CA ASN A 83 -14.60 25.64 -4.69
C ASN A 83 -13.60 25.74 -3.53
N PHE A 84 -12.71 26.72 -3.60
CA PHE A 84 -11.72 26.93 -2.54
C PHE A 84 -12.40 27.54 -1.31
N PRO A 85 -12.35 26.87 -0.14
CA PRO A 85 -13.02 27.38 1.05
C PRO A 85 -12.36 28.65 1.63
N GLU A 86 -11.06 28.84 1.38
CA GLU A 86 -10.25 29.93 1.95
C GLU A 86 -9.19 30.42 0.93
N ASP A 87 -8.74 31.67 1.04
CA ASP A 87 -7.60 32.19 0.25
C ASP A 87 -6.28 31.84 0.97
N LYS A 88 -5.86 30.56 0.82
CA LYS A 88 -4.62 30.02 1.39
C LYS A 88 -3.89 29.11 0.39
N GLU A 89 -2.77 28.54 0.82
CA GLU A 89 -2.05 27.51 0.06
C GLU A 89 -2.77 26.16 0.15
N TYR A 90 -2.82 25.46 -0.98
CA TYR A 90 -3.31 24.10 -1.16
C TYR A 90 -2.22 23.24 -1.78
N TYR A 91 -2.33 21.93 -1.68
CA TYR A 91 -1.41 20.98 -2.27
C TYR A 91 -2.12 20.25 -3.40
N LEU A 92 -1.53 20.22 -4.59
CA LEU A 92 -2.04 19.50 -5.74
C LEU A 92 -1.17 18.27 -5.98
N GLU A 93 -1.77 17.09 -5.91
CA GLU A 93 -1.15 15.85 -6.32
C GLU A 93 -1.63 15.47 -7.72
N VAL A 94 -0.70 15.06 -8.58
CA VAL A 94 -1.00 14.53 -9.92
C VAL A 94 -0.58 13.08 -9.96
N THR A 95 -1.49 12.17 -10.28
CA THR A 95 -1.20 10.75 -10.49
C THR A 95 -1.47 10.34 -11.93
N LEU A 96 -0.59 9.51 -12.49
CA LEU A 96 -0.72 8.97 -13.84
C LEU A 96 -1.33 7.57 -13.78
N GLY A 97 -2.42 7.33 -14.50
CA GLY A 97 -3.06 6.01 -14.59
C GLY A 97 -3.68 5.48 -13.28
N GLY A 98 -3.98 6.36 -12.32
CA GLY A 98 -4.57 5.99 -11.02
C GLY A 98 -3.62 5.23 -10.08
N SER A 99 -2.32 5.18 -10.40
CA SER A 99 -1.32 4.58 -9.52
C SER A 99 -0.72 5.66 -8.60
N PRO A 100 -0.87 5.55 -7.26
CA PRO A 100 -0.22 6.46 -6.30
C PRO A 100 1.32 6.46 -6.42
N GLU A 101 1.89 5.41 -7.04
CA GLU A 101 3.33 5.28 -7.26
C GLU A 101 3.87 6.26 -8.31
N LEU A 102 2.99 6.93 -9.08
CA LEU A 102 3.30 7.95 -10.09
C LEU A 102 2.83 9.35 -9.68
N ALA A 103 2.73 9.58 -8.37
CA ALA A 103 2.28 10.84 -7.79
C ALA A 103 3.39 11.91 -7.80
N ALA A 104 3.07 13.11 -8.26
CA ALA A 104 3.86 14.32 -8.02
C ALA A 104 3.03 15.33 -7.22
N GLN A 105 3.61 15.90 -6.17
CA GLN A 105 2.94 16.91 -5.33
C GLN A 105 3.50 18.32 -5.61
N ASP A 106 2.61 19.29 -5.75
CA ASP A 106 2.87 20.72 -5.92
C ASP A 106 2.05 21.56 -4.92
N ILE A 107 2.40 22.84 -4.72
CA ILE A 107 1.67 23.81 -3.90
C ILE A 107 0.98 24.82 -4.83
N VAL A 108 -0.34 24.98 -4.68
CA VAL A 108 -1.19 25.87 -5.48
C VAL A 108 -1.86 26.92 -4.60
N THR A 109 -2.03 28.13 -5.12
CA THR A 109 -2.84 29.20 -4.48
C THR A 109 -3.99 29.64 -5.40
N PRO A 110 -5.21 29.90 -4.87
CA PRO A 110 -6.37 30.34 -5.65
C PRO A 110 -6.16 31.69 -6.38
N THR A 111 -5.36 32.58 -5.80
CA THR A 111 -5.09 33.91 -6.38
C THR A 111 -4.01 33.82 -7.46
N GLY A 112 -4.48 33.88 -8.72
CA GLY A 112 -3.72 33.76 -9.96
C GLY A 112 -2.26 34.24 -9.89
N LYS A 113 -1.35 33.27 -9.79
CA LYS A 113 0.06 33.42 -10.14
C LYS A 113 0.36 32.37 -11.20
N LYS A 114 1.07 32.80 -12.25
CA LYS A 114 1.47 31.95 -13.39
C LYS A 114 1.98 30.60 -12.86
N PRO A 115 1.54 29.46 -13.43
CA PRO A 115 2.00 28.16 -12.98
C PRO A 115 3.53 28.16 -12.95
N LYS A 116 4.11 27.76 -11.82
CA LYS A 116 5.56 27.60 -11.71
C LYS A 116 5.93 26.46 -12.67
N LYS A 117 6.84 26.74 -13.61
CA LYS A 117 7.50 25.67 -14.37
C LYS A 117 8.28 24.82 -13.38
N PHE A 118 7.96 23.53 -13.28
CA PHE A 118 8.74 22.58 -12.51
C PHE A 118 9.63 21.75 -13.43
N ASN A 119 10.94 22.03 -13.38
CA ASN A 119 11.97 21.20 -13.98
C ASN A 119 12.30 20.01 -13.05
N LYS A 120 11.33 19.15 -12.76
CA LYS A 120 11.61 17.86 -12.12
C LYS A 120 10.84 16.77 -12.83
N PRO A 121 11.52 15.88 -13.58
CA PRO A 121 10.85 14.78 -14.25
C PRO A 121 10.10 13.94 -13.21
N VAL A 122 8.83 13.66 -13.48
CA VAL A 122 8.09 12.60 -12.81
C VAL A 122 8.82 11.30 -13.14
N ILE A 123 9.69 10.84 -12.24
CA ILE A 123 10.38 9.58 -12.40
C ILE A 123 9.32 8.50 -12.15
N ILE A 124 8.78 7.94 -13.24
CA ILE A 124 8.18 6.62 -13.21
C ILE A 124 9.26 5.73 -12.61
N THR A 125 9.11 5.23 -11.39
CA THR A 125 10.04 4.23 -10.90
C THR A 125 9.37 2.89 -11.02
N LYS A 126 9.80 2.11 -12.01
CA LYS A 126 10.02 0.69 -11.75
C LYS A 126 10.86 0.60 -10.45
N TRP A 127 10.58 -0.39 -9.59
CA TRP A 127 11.38 -0.66 -8.39
C TRP A 127 12.87 -0.41 -8.63
N LEU A 128 13.62 0.11 -7.63
CA LEU A 128 15.07 0.25 -7.73
C LEU A 128 15.68 -1.04 -8.27
N GLN A 129 16.07 -1.03 -9.54
CA GLN A 129 16.69 -2.17 -10.20
C GLN A 129 18.19 -2.03 -10.03
N VAL A 130 18.76 -2.87 -9.18
CA VAL A 130 20.20 -2.95 -8.98
C VAL A 130 20.69 -4.19 -9.71
N ASN A 131 21.48 -3.98 -10.77
CA ASN A 131 22.09 -5.09 -11.51
C ASN A 131 23.37 -5.61 -10.83
N GLU A 132 23.86 -4.87 -9.84
CA GLU A 132 25.06 -5.17 -9.05
C GLU A 132 24.71 -5.48 -7.58
N ASP A 133 25.71 -5.49 -6.72
CA ASP A 133 25.57 -5.77 -5.30
C ASP A 133 24.73 -4.71 -4.57
N VAL A 134 23.73 -5.18 -3.80
CA VAL A 134 23.06 -4.37 -2.79
C VAL A 134 23.71 -4.63 -1.44
N LYS A 135 24.19 -3.58 -0.78
CA LYS A 135 24.79 -3.64 0.56
C LYS A 135 23.80 -3.23 1.64
N LEU A 136 23.77 -3.98 2.73
CA LEU A 136 22.90 -3.81 3.91
C LEU A 136 23.73 -3.75 5.20
N GLY A 137 23.05 -3.41 6.30
CA GLY A 137 23.65 -3.23 7.63
C GLY A 137 24.22 -1.81 7.82
N SER A 138 24.34 -1.36 9.07
CA SER A 138 24.79 0.00 9.41
C SER A 138 26.19 0.37 8.91
N GLY A 139 27.00 -0.63 8.53
CA GLY A 139 28.32 -0.46 7.91
C GLY A 139 28.42 -0.93 6.46
N GLY A 140 27.32 -1.32 5.79
CA GLY A 140 27.34 -1.79 4.40
C GLY A 140 28.10 -3.11 4.18
N ASN A 141 28.24 -3.92 5.23
CA ASN A 141 29.06 -5.14 5.21
C ASN A 141 28.29 -6.40 4.79
N LEU A 142 26.96 -6.33 4.63
CA LEU A 142 26.13 -7.48 4.28
C LEU A 142 25.66 -7.36 2.83
N TYR A 143 25.77 -8.42 2.03
CA TYR A 143 25.17 -8.46 0.71
C TYR A 143 23.69 -8.87 0.83
N ALA A 144 22.81 -8.21 0.09
CA ALA A 144 21.42 -8.63 0.01
C ALA A 144 21.32 -9.96 -0.76
N PRO A 145 20.55 -10.95 -0.28
CA PRO A 145 20.32 -12.17 -1.05
C PRO A 145 19.45 -11.87 -2.27
N GLY A 146 19.84 -12.42 -3.42
CA GLY A 146 19.05 -12.36 -4.65
C GLY A 146 18.11 -13.56 -4.81
N ALA A 147 17.04 -13.36 -5.58
CA ALA A 147 16.15 -14.42 -6.04
C ALA A 147 15.73 -14.15 -7.49
N LEU A 148 15.37 -15.21 -8.22
CA LEU A 148 14.87 -15.08 -9.59
C LEU A 148 13.45 -14.47 -9.65
N GLY A 149 12.74 -14.38 -8.51
CA GLY A 149 11.38 -13.85 -8.43
C GLY A 149 11.16 -13.01 -7.18
N SER A 150 9.99 -12.35 -7.12
CA SER A 150 9.57 -11.57 -5.96
C SER A 150 9.09 -12.48 -4.83
N PHE A 151 9.98 -12.74 -3.87
CA PHE A 151 9.69 -13.60 -2.72
C PHE A 151 9.71 -12.82 -1.42
N LYS A 152 8.99 -13.35 -0.44
CA LYS A 152 9.11 -12.99 0.97
C LYS A 152 9.57 -14.20 1.77
N ILE A 153 10.24 -13.93 2.89
CA ILE A 153 10.68 -14.93 3.85
C ILE A 153 9.99 -14.64 5.17
N ILE A 154 9.33 -15.64 5.74
CA ILE A 154 8.82 -15.61 7.12
C ILE A 154 9.51 -16.75 7.86
N ARG A 155 10.17 -16.44 8.97
CA ARG A 155 10.87 -17.43 9.81
C ARG A 155 10.43 -17.29 11.25
N GLY A 156 10.40 -18.39 11.98
CA GLY A 156 9.94 -18.37 13.36
C GLY A 156 10.48 -19.51 14.19
N ASN A 157 10.41 -19.30 15.50
CA ASN A 157 10.70 -20.29 16.54
C ASN A 157 9.51 -20.32 17.49
N VAL A 158 9.00 -21.50 17.78
CA VAL A 158 7.76 -21.70 18.53
C VAL A 158 8.04 -22.63 19.70
N ASN A 159 7.61 -22.24 20.89
CA ASN A 159 7.73 -23.03 22.11
C ASN A 159 6.74 -24.20 22.09
N LYS A 160 6.99 -25.22 22.94
CA LYS A 160 6.13 -26.40 23.08
C LYS A 160 4.67 -26.10 23.43
N ASP A 161 4.38 -24.94 24.03
CA ASP A 161 3.02 -24.50 24.35
C ASP A 161 2.31 -23.77 23.19
N GLY A 162 3.02 -23.56 22.06
CA GLY A 162 2.54 -22.82 20.90
C GLY A 162 2.84 -21.32 20.95
N SER A 163 3.42 -20.80 22.03
CA SER A 163 3.82 -19.40 22.10
C SER A 163 5.02 -19.11 21.19
N ILE A 164 5.09 -17.89 20.66
CA ILE A 164 6.19 -17.46 19.80
C ILE A 164 7.43 -17.19 20.66
N SER A 165 8.52 -17.89 20.36
CA SER A 165 9.83 -17.67 20.99
C SER A 165 10.64 -16.61 20.22
N ALA A 166 10.58 -16.64 18.89
CA ALA A 166 11.23 -15.64 18.05
C ALA A 166 10.59 -15.56 16.65
N GLY A 167 10.76 -14.41 16.00
CA GLY A 167 10.21 -14.13 14.68
C GLY A 167 8.93 -13.31 14.74
N GLU A 168 8.51 -12.81 13.57
CA GLU A 168 7.35 -11.95 13.38
C GLU A 168 6.62 -12.34 12.10
N GLY A 169 5.41 -11.81 11.89
CA GLY A 169 4.64 -12.05 10.67
C GLY A 169 3.82 -13.35 10.66
N PHE A 170 3.72 -14.04 11.79
CA PHE A 170 2.90 -15.23 11.95
C PHE A 170 2.30 -15.33 13.37
N TYR A 171 1.27 -16.17 13.50
CA TYR A 171 0.76 -16.72 14.75
C TYR A 171 1.03 -18.22 14.79
N ALA A 172 1.15 -18.79 15.99
CA ALA A 172 1.18 -20.23 16.19
C ALA A 172 0.12 -20.62 17.22
N THR A 173 -0.63 -21.67 16.92
CA THR A 173 -1.69 -22.20 17.79
C THR A 173 -1.47 -23.68 17.97
N LYS A 174 -1.31 -24.12 19.21
CA LYS A 174 -1.32 -25.54 19.53
C LYS A 174 -2.74 -26.09 19.44
N ILE A 175 -2.92 -27.16 18.67
CA ILE A 175 -4.22 -27.81 18.42
C ILE A 175 -4.33 -29.22 19.03
N GLY A 176 -3.22 -29.77 19.52
CA GLY A 176 -3.16 -31.07 20.18
C GLY A 176 -1.74 -31.36 20.66
N ALA A 177 -1.53 -32.54 21.26
CA ALA A 177 -0.18 -33.01 21.57
C ALA A 177 0.64 -33.10 20.27
N GLY A 178 1.82 -32.48 20.25
CA GLY A 178 2.70 -32.42 19.08
C GLY A 178 2.02 -31.91 17.81
N ALA A 179 0.99 -31.08 17.92
CA ALA A 179 0.22 -30.60 16.77
C ALA A 179 -0.02 -29.08 16.88
N TYR A 180 0.39 -28.33 15.86
CA TYR A 180 0.30 -26.87 15.83
C TYR A 180 -0.15 -26.38 14.47
N ILE A 181 -0.79 -25.21 14.41
CA ILE A 181 -1.04 -24.48 13.17
C ILE A 181 -0.22 -23.20 13.22
N VAL A 182 0.60 -22.98 12.20
CA VAL A 182 1.26 -21.70 11.95
C VAL A 182 0.45 -20.94 10.90
N THR A 183 0.02 -19.74 11.23
CA THR A 183 -0.78 -18.87 10.35
C THR A 183 -0.01 -17.61 10.04
N PHE A 184 0.18 -17.28 8.76
CA PHE A 184 0.86 -16.06 8.33
C PHE A 184 -0.08 -14.85 8.45
N ILE A 185 0.38 -13.77 9.09
CA ILE A 185 -0.38 -12.52 9.24
C ILE A 185 -0.70 -11.95 7.85
N ASN A 186 0.29 -11.94 6.96
CA ASN A 186 0.14 -11.59 5.55
C ASN A 186 0.41 -12.84 4.69
N ARG A 187 -0.66 -13.49 4.24
CA ARG A 187 -0.59 -14.71 3.39
C ARG A 187 0.30 -14.52 2.16
N PHE A 188 1.01 -15.55 1.75
CA PHE A 188 1.70 -15.60 0.46
C PHE A 188 0.70 -15.48 -0.71
N SER A 189 1.15 -14.97 -1.86
CA SER A 189 0.29 -14.87 -3.05
C SER A 189 0.07 -16.22 -3.74
N SER A 190 0.95 -17.19 -3.50
CA SER A 190 0.79 -18.61 -3.86
C SER A 190 1.44 -19.52 -2.82
N LEU A 191 1.47 -20.83 -3.05
CA LEU A 191 2.04 -21.80 -2.10
C LEU A 191 3.53 -21.48 -1.81
N PRO A 192 3.92 -21.27 -0.54
CA PRO A 192 5.32 -21.16 -0.17
C PRO A 192 5.99 -22.53 -0.10
N SER A 193 7.32 -22.56 -0.08
CA SER A 193 8.10 -23.70 0.40
C SER A 193 8.36 -23.54 1.89
N VAL A 194 8.13 -24.58 2.68
CA VAL A 194 8.30 -24.56 4.14
C VAL A 194 9.26 -25.67 4.56
N ILE A 195 10.22 -25.32 5.40
CA ILE A 195 11.08 -26.28 6.10
C ILE A 195 10.86 -26.07 7.59
N ILE A 196 10.72 -27.16 8.33
CA ILE A 196 10.57 -27.16 9.78
C ILE A 196 11.54 -28.13 10.42
N THR A 197 11.89 -27.89 11.68
CA THR A 197 12.74 -28.77 12.48
C THR A 197 12.34 -28.66 13.94
N ALA A 198 11.96 -29.78 14.55
CA ALA A 198 11.81 -29.88 16.00
C ALA A 198 13.18 -29.91 16.68
N GLY A 199 13.23 -29.48 17.93
CA GLY A 199 14.43 -29.63 18.74
C GLY A 199 14.27 -28.99 20.11
N SER A 200 15.34 -29.04 20.88
CA SER A 200 15.41 -28.44 22.21
C SER A 200 16.52 -27.41 22.31
N LEU A 201 16.32 -26.46 23.22
CA LEU A 201 17.32 -25.47 23.60
C LEU A 201 18.16 -25.92 24.81
N THR A 202 17.82 -27.03 25.47
CA THR A 202 18.37 -27.40 26.79
C THR A 202 18.82 -28.84 26.95
N ASN A 203 18.42 -29.74 26.06
CA ASN A 203 18.73 -31.17 26.11
C ASN A 203 18.77 -31.77 24.72
N ASP A 204 19.29 -32.98 24.59
CA ASP A 204 19.11 -33.77 23.38
C ASP A 204 17.64 -34.17 23.26
N GLU A 205 17.07 -34.00 22.07
CA GLU A 205 15.74 -34.47 21.66
C GLU A 205 15.86 -35.20 20.32
N ASP A 206 15.11 -36.28 20.17
CA ASP A 206 15.04 -37.15 18.99
C ASP A 206 13.78 -36.89 18.15
N ASN A 207 13.10 -35.78 18.41
CA ASN A 207 11.82 -35.42 17.81
C ASN A 207 11.95 -35.07 16.33
N ILE A 208 11.00 -35.56 15.54
CA ILE A 208 10.91 -35.33 14.11
C ILE A 208 9.66 -34.49 13.83
N ALA A 209 9.81 -33.45 13.01
CA ALA A 209 8.72 -32.56 12.65
C ALA A 209 8.37 -32.71 11.16
N ASN A 210 7.08 -32.77 10.85
CA ASN A 210 6.55 -32.70 9.49
C ASN A 210 5.61 -31.49 9.31
N ALA A 211 5.64 -30.90 8.11
CA ALA A 211 4.73 -29.83 7.72
C ALA A 211 3.62 -30.40 6.83
N ASP A 212 2.38 -30.27 7.27
CA ASP A 212 1.19 -30.78 6.58
C ASP A 212 0.18 -29.67 6.28
N PHE A 213 -0.81 -29.95 5.44
CA PHE A 213 -1.91 -29.02 5.10
C PHE A 213 -1.46 -27.61 4.68
N LEU A 214 -0.38 -27.54 3.90
CA LEU A 214 0.21 -26.28 3.46
C LEU A 214 -0.74 -25.49 2.54
N THR A 215 -0.93 -24.22 2.87
CA THR A 215 -1.69 -23.23 2.09
C THR A 215 -0.89 -21.93 1.99
N PRO A 216 -1.29 -20.96 1.15
CA PRO A 216 -0.67 -19.63 1.16
C PRO A 216 -0.81 -18.88 2.50
N ALA A 217 -1.78 -19.26 3.35
CA ALA A 217 -2.07 -18.58 4.61
C ALA A 217 -1.53 -19.31 5.85
N SER A 218 -1.24 -20.61 5.76
CA SER A 218 -0.89 -21.41 6.93
C SER A 218 -0.27 -22.75 6.56
N PHE A 219 0.27 -23.44 7.56
CA PHE A 219 0.58 -24.87 7.53
C PHE A 219 0.38 -25.48 8.92
N GLN A 220 0.15 -26.78 8.95
CA GLN A 220 0.15 -27.57 10.17
C GLN A 220 1.55 -28.11 10.44
N VAL A 221 1.92 -28.17 11.71
CA VAL A 221 3.12 -28.81 12.22
C VAL A 221 2.71 -30.02 13.02
N ASP A 222 3.30 -31.16 12.69
CA ASP A 222 3.10 -32.42 13.38
C ASP A 222 4.45 -32.94 13.86
N ILE A 223 4.59 -33.11 15.18
CA ILE A 223 5.81 -33.55 15.85
C ILE A 223 5.59 -34.91 16.49
N TRP A 224 6.52 -35.82 16.23
CA TRP A 224 6.54 -37.16 16.76
C TRP A 224 7.86 -37.40 17.49
N ASP A 225 7.75 -38.10 18.61
CA ASP A 225 8.90 -38.66 19.30
C ASP A 225 9.56 -39.72 18.40
N GLY A 226 10.82 -39.48 18.04
CA GLY A 226 11.61 -40.33 17.15
C GLY A 226 12.43 -41.40 17.89
N GLY A 227 12.29 -41.49 19.21
CA GLY A 227 12.98 -42.44 20.05
C GLY A 227 12.63 -43.89 19.72
N VAL A 228 13.60 -44.79 19.90
CA VAL A 228 13.42 -46.21 19.58
C VAL A 228 12.27 -46.80 20.40
N GLY A 229 11.20 -47.19 19.72
CA GLY A 229 10.01 -47.77 20.34
C GLY A 229 8.97 -46.75 20.80
N SER A 230 9.21 -45.46 20.58
CA SER A 230 8.19 -44.41 20.66
C SER A 230 7.62 -44.13 19.29
N ASN A 231 6.30 -43.96 19.22
CA ASN A 231 5.60 -43.48 18.04
C ASN A 231 4.37 -42.71 18.54
N THR A 232 4.63 -41.73 19.41
CA THR A 232 3.61 -40.89 20.00
C THR A 232 3.88 -39.43 19.66
N ARG A 233 2.81 -38.63 19.62
CA ARG A 233 2.94 -37.20 19.40
C ARG A 233 3.51 -36.55 20.65
N GLU A 234 4.50 -35.68 20.46
CA GLU A 234 5.16 -34.99 21.56
C GLU A 234 5.23 -33.48 21.31
N ASP A 235 4.94 -32.72 22.36
CA ASP A 235 5.10 -31.28 22.34
C ASP A 235 6.57 -30.91 22.42
N SER A 236 7.09 -30.23 21.39
CA SER A 236 8.48 -29.79 21.36
C SER A 236 8.56 -28.37 20.82
N TRP A 237 9.68 -27.72 21.12
CA TRP A 237 10.04 -26.48 20.46
C TRP A 237 10.37 -26.78 19.00
N PHE A 238 10.06 -25.85 18.10
CA PHE A 238 10.44 -26.01 16.69
C PHE A 238 10.80 -24.68 16.04
N SER A 239 11.61 -24.78 14.99
CA SER A 239 11.92 -23.69 14.09
C SER A 239 11.34 -23.94 12.70
N PHE A 240 11.02 -22.87 11.99
CA PHE A 240 10.63 -22.96 10.59
C PHE A 240 11.14 -21.79 9.76
N ILE A 241 11.25 -22.02 8.46
CA ILE A 241 11.40 -21.00 7.42
C ILE A 241 10.37 -21.29 6.34
N ALA A 242 9.60 -20.27 5.99
CA ALA A 242 8.68 -20.26 4.85
C ALA A 242 9.17 -19.22 3.83
N ILE A 243 9.39 -19.65 2.59
CA ILE A 243 9.80 -18.78 1.48
C ILE A 243 8.81 -18.95 0.34
N GLY A 244 8.29 -17.86 -0.20
CA GLY A 244 7.34 -17.93 -1.31
C GLY A 244 6.98 -16.58 -1.89
N PRO A 245 6.15 -16.56 -2.94
CA PRO A 245 5.73 -15.34 -3.62
C PRO A 245 5.09 -14.31 -2.68
N ARG A 246 5.52 -13.06 -2.85
CA ARG A 246 5.07 -11.94 -2.02
C ARG A 246 3.58 -11.65 -2.22
#